data_AF-A0A949DQG5-F1
#
_entry.id   AF-A0A949DQG5-F1
#
_cell.length_a   1.000
_cell.length_b   1.000
_cell.length_c   1.000
_cell.angle_alpha   90.00
_cell.angle_beta   90.00
_cell.angle_gamma   90.00
#
_symmetry.space_group_name_H-M   'P 1'
#
loop_
_entity.id
_entity.type
_entity.pdbx_description
1 polymer ?
#
loop_
_entity_poly.entity_id
_entity_poly.type
_entity_poly.pdbx_seq_one_letter_code
_entity_poly.pdbx_strand_id
1 'polypeptide(L)'
;MSKLVQAIRRSPKIWWYLVNLWTLVVFAAIIFNFSRNGAFDQQMDTLLVIYIALLAIYAGDKEFERWHDNHQSRHPGEIFVFVWTVLMTGLAISQFIFDKTSGLTSDVVAAYIAVLSVLAVTRRSRALYNRRRRSG
;
A
#
# COMPACT_ATOMS: atom_id res chain seq x y z
N MET A 1 16.61 1.31 32.64
CA MET A 1 15.71 1.23 31.47
C MET A 1 15.56 -0.23 31.08
N SER A 2 14.38 -0.82 31.28
CA SER A 2 14.15 -2.27 31.24
C SER A 2 14.31 -2.88 29.84
N LYS A 3 14.88 -4.09 29.74
CA LYS A 3 14.99 -4.90 28.51
C LYS A 3 13.65 -5.10 27.78
N LEU A 4 12.53 -4.98 28.50
CA LEU A 4 11.17 -5.00 27.93
C LEU A 4 10.91 -3.82 26.98
N VAL A 5 11.41 -2.63 27.29
CA VAL A 5 11.30 -1.46 26.41
C VAL A 5 12.17 -1.64 25.16
N GLN A 6 13.30 -2.35 25.29
CA GLN A 6 14.21 -2.62 24.17
C GLN A 6 13.67 -3.72 23.23
N ALA A 7 12.88 -4.68 23.76
CA ALA A 7 12.21 -5.71 22.97
C ALA A 7 11.04 -5.15 22.12
N ILE A 8 10.32 -4.14 22.64
CA ILE A 8 9.31 -3.39 21.88
C ILE A 8 9.95 -2.49 20.81
N ARG A 9 11.21 -2.08 21.01
CA ARG A 9 11.96 -1.15 20.14
C ARG A 9 12.55 -1.78 18.86
N ARG A 10 12.44 -3.10 18.68
CA ARG A 10 12.70 -3.75 17.40
C ARG A 10 11.38 -3.83 16.64
N SER A 11 11.07 -2.80 15.86
CA SER A 11 9.98 -2.92 14.90
C SER A 11 10.28 -4.10 13.98
N PRO A 12 9.40 -5.11 13.94
CA PRO A 12 9.71 -6.30 13.20
C PRO A 12 9.53 -5.96 11.73
N LYS A 13 10.51 -6.38 10.90
CA LYS A 13 10.38 -6.44 9.43
C LYS A 13 9.06 -7.10 8.95
N ILE A 14 8.30 -7.72 9.87
CA ILE A 14 7.00 -8.33 9.67
C ILE A 14 5.99 -7.42 8.97
N TRP A 15 5.88 -6.12 9.31
CA TRP A 15 4.90 -5.26 8.63
C TRP A 15 5.23 -5.08 7.16
N TRP A 16 6.53 -4.95 6.86
CA TRP A 16 7.02 -4.90 5.49
C TRP A 16 6.72 -6.22 4.77
N TYR A 17 7.07 -7.37 5.35
CA TYR A 17 6.77 -8.67 4.73
C TYR A 17 5.26 -8.89 4.53
N LEU A 18 4.44 -8.50 5.51
CA LEU A 18 3.00 -8.68 5.49
C LEU A 18 2.37 -7.82 4.38
N VAL A 19 2.72 -6.53 4.29
CA VAL A 19 2.17 -5.67 3.23
C VAL A 19 2.62 -6.12 1.84
N ASN A 20 3.89 -6.52 1.66
CA ASN A 20 4.34 -7.04 0.36
C ASN A 20 3.65 -8.35 -0.02
N LEU A 21 3.51 -9.29 0.93
CA LEU A 21 2.79 -10.54 0.71
C LEU A 21 1.33 -10.25 0.32
N TRP A 22 0.64 -9.41 1.08
CA TRP A 22 -0.74 -9.04 0.79
C TRP A 22 -0.88 -8.29 -0.53
N THR A 23 0.10 -7.48 -0.92
CA THR A 23 0.12 -6.81 -2.24
C THR A 23 0.17 -7.84 -3.36
N LEU A 24 1.02 -8.86 -3.24
CA LEU A 24 1.10 -9.94 -4.24
C LEU A 24 -0.21 -10.73 -4.31
N VAL A 25 -0.81 -11.06 -3.16
CA VAL A 25 -2.10 -11.76 -3.09
C VAL A 25 -3.20 -10.93 -3.76
N VAL A 26 -3.29 -9.63 -3.44
CA VAL A 26 -4.27 -8.72 -4.03
C VAL A 26 -4.07 -8.58 -5.53
N PHE A 27 -2.83 -8.45 -6.01
CA PHE A 27 -2.55 -8.38 -7.44
C PHE A 27 -2.93 -9.65 -8.17
N ALA A 28 -2.56 -10.81 -7.63
CA ALA A 28 -2.95 -12.09 -8.20
C ALA A 28 -4.48 -12.23 -8.23
N ALA A 29 -5.17 -11.82 -7.16
CA ALA A 29 -6.62 -11.85 -7.07
C ALA A 29 -7.30 -10.91 -8.08
N ILE A 30 -6.81 -9.68 -8.23
CA ILE A 30 -7.32 -8.71 -9.21
C ILE A 30 -7.15 -9.26 -10.63
N ILE A 31 -5.95 -9.74 -10.97
CA ILE A 31 -5.66 -10.29 -12.31
C ILE A 31 -6.55 -11.52 -12.57
N PHE A 32 -6.68 -12.41 -11.59
CA PHE A 32 -7.51 -13.60 -11.69
C PHE A 32 -9.00 -13.25 -11.86
N ASN A 33 -9.52 -12.36 -11.03
CA ASN A 33 -10.92 -11.90 -11.12
C ASN A 33 -11.19 -11.19 -12.45
N PHE A 34 -10.28 -10.32 -12.89
CA PHE A 34 -10.34 -9.68 -14.19
C PHE A 34 -10.35 -10.70 -15.32
N SER A 35 -9.52 -11.74 -15.27
CA SER A 35 -9.50 -12.81 -16.28
C SER A 35 -10.83 -13.58 -16.37
N ARG A 36 -11.54 -13.71 -15.23
CA ARG A 36 -12.83 -14.40 -15.08
C ARG A 36 -14.06 -13.48 -15.22
N ASN A 37 -13.90 -12.28 -15.77
CA ASN A 37 -14.99 -11.33 -16.01
C ASN A 37 -15.76 -10.92 -14.73
N GLY A 38 -15.07 -10.77 -13.60
CA GLY A 38 -15.69 -10.27 -12.37
C GLY A 38 -16.46 -11.32 -11.56
N ALA A 39 -16.23 -12.62 -11.81
CA ALA A 39 -16.92 -13.70 -11.12
C ALA A 39 -16.77 -13.70 -9.58
N PHE A 40 -15.80 -12.95 -9.04
CA PHE A 40 -15.48 -12.87 -7.61
C PHE A 40 -15.55 -11.45 -7.06
N ASP A 41 -16.29 -10.53 -7.69
CA ASP A 41 -16.35 -9.13 -7.29
C ASP A 41 -16.72 -8.93 -5.81
N GLN A 42 -17.67 -9.72 -5.29
CA GLN A 42 -18.09 -9.64 -3.89
C GLN A 42 -16.98 -10.06 -2.91
N GLN A 43 -16.17 -11.06 -3.26
CA GLN A 43 -15.04 -11.50 -2.44
C GLN A 43 -13.86 -10.53 -2.52
N MET A 44 -13.74 -9.79 -3.63
CA MET A 44 -12.70 -8.76 -3.79
C MET A 44 -12.89 -7.61 -2.82
N ASP A 45 -14.12 -7.20 -2.52
CA ASP A 45 -14.40 -6.13 -1.55
C ASP A 45 -13.72 -6.41 -0.19
N THR A 46 -13.99 -7.57 0.39
CA THR A 46 -13.39 -7.97 1.69
C THR A 46 -11.86 -8.03 1.63
N LEU A 47 -11.31 -8.56 0.53
CA LEU A 47 -9.86 -8.67 0.35
C LEU A 47 -9.19 -7.28 0.29
N LEU A 48 -9.80 -6.35 -0.43
CA LEU A 48 -9.30 -5.00 -0.64
C LEU A 48 -9.41 -4.15 0.62
N VAL A 49 -10.49 -4.29 1.39
CA VAL A 49 -10.65 -3.63 2.69
C VAL A 49 -9.52 -4.04 3.66
N ILE A 50 -9.23 -5.33 3.77
CA ILE A 50 -8.14 -5.84 4.61
C ILE A 50 -6.80 -5.28 4.13
N TYR A 51 -6.57 -5.27 2.83
CA TYR A 51 -5.35 -4.73 2.24
C TYR A 51 -5.16 -3.23 2.55
N ILE A 52 -6.20 -2.41 2.39
CA ILE A 52 -6.17 -0.98 2.70
C ILE A 52 -5.84 -0.77 4.19
N ALA A 53 -6.46 -1.54 5.09
CA ALA A 53 -6.18 -1.47 6.51
C ALA A 53 -4.72 -1.80 6.84
N LEU A 54 -4.16 -2.86 6.26
CA LEU A 54 -2.75 -3.24 6.44
C LEU A 54 -1.81 -2.15 5.92
N LEU A 55 -2.12 -1.57 4.75
CA LEU A 55 -1.33 -0.49 4.17
C LEU A 55 -1.34 0.76 5.07
N ALA A 56 -2.50 1.12 5.62
CA ALA A 56 -2.66 2.23 6.54
C ALA A 56 -1.87 2.01 7.84
N ILE A 57 -1.93 0.81 8.42
CA ILE A 57 -1.16 0.45 9.62
C ILE A 57 0.34 0.54 9.36
N TYR A 58 0.82 -0.05 8.25
CA TYR A 58 2.23 0.02 7.88
C TYR A 58 2.72 1.45 7.64
N ALA A 59 1.92 2.27 6.95
CA ALA A 59 2.25 3.66 6.73
C ALA A 59 2.29 4.45 8.04
N GLY A 60 1.32 4.24 8.92
CA GLY A 60 1.26 4.86 10.24
C GLY A 60 2.46 4.51 11.12
N ASP A 61 2.78 3.22 11.21
CA ASP A 61 3.94 2.72 11.98
C ASP A 61 5.25 3.35 11.48
N LYS A 62 5.46 3.35 10.15
CA LYS A 62 6.62 3.97 9.51
C LYS A 62 6.72 5.48 9.76
N GLU A 63 5.59 6.19 9.77
CA GLU A 63 5.58 7.61 10.10
C GLU A 63 5.90 7.84 11.58
N PHE A 64 5.32 7.05 12.48
CA PHE A 64 5.59 7.13 13.92
C PHE A 64 7.08 6.95 14.24
N GLU A 65 7.72 5.93 13.65
CA GLU A 65 9.16 5.70 13.79
C GLU A 65 10.01 6.89 13.34
N ARG A 66 9.62 7.55 12.25
CA ARG A 66 10.34 8.70 11.69
C ARG A 66 10.30 9.88 12.64
N TRP A 67 9.12 10.19 13.18
CA TRP A 67 8.93 11.32 14.08
C TRP A 67 9.58 11.11 15.46
N HIS A 68 9.81 9.85 15.86
CA HIS A 68 10.45 9.50 17.13
C HIS A 68 11.95 9.21 17.01
N ASP A 69 12.59 9.63 15.90
CA ASP A 69 14.02 9.42 15.59
C ASP A 69 14.50 7.96 15.72
N ASN A 70 13.57 7.01 15.69
CA ASN A 70 13.86 5.63 16.03
C ASN A 70 14.47 4.87 14.86
N HIS A 71 14.15 5.19 13.59
CA HIS A 71 14.81 4.62 12.40
C HIS A 71 14.58 5.49 11.14
N GLN A 72 15.62 5.69 10.32
CA GLN A 72 15.48 6.19 8.94
C GLN A 72 15.32 5.03 7.97
N SER A 73 14.13 4.42 7.91
CA SER A 73 13.88 3.35 6.93
C SER A 73 13.84 3.93 5.50
N ARG A 74 14.70 3.38 4.63
CA ARG A 74 15.01 3.89 3.28
C ARG A 74 14.13 3.30 2.18
N HIS A 75 12.95 2.76 2.51
CA HIS A 75 12.08 2.14 1.52
C HIS A 75 11.27 3.19 0.73
N PRO A 76 11.44 3.30 -0.60
CA PRO A 76 10.69 4.24 -1.42
C PRO A 76 9.27 3.71 -1.60
N GLY A 77 8.29 4.39 -0.99
CA GLY A 77 6.86 4.12 -1.27
C GLY A 77 6.49 4.38 -2.75
N GLU A 78 7.38 5.02 -3.50
CA GLU A 78 7.25 5.30 -4.93
C GLU A 78 7.21 4.02 -5.77
N ILE A 79 7.98 2.99 -5.38
CA ILE A 79 7.95 1.69 -6.08
C ILE A 79 6.56 1.07 -5.94
N PHE A 80 5.95 1.16 -4.76
CA PHE A 80 4.61 0.65 -4.50
C PHE A 80 3.58 1.29 -5.43
N VAL A 81 3.60 2.62 -5.54
CA VAL A 81 2.71 3.35 -6.43
C VAL A 81 3.00 3.01 -7.89
N PHE A 82 4.26 2.96 -8.30
CA PHE A 82 4.63 2.62 -9.66
C PHE A 82 4.09 1.25 -10.09
N VAL A 83 4.24 0.22 -9.26
CA VAL A 83 3.73 -1.12 -9.60
C VAL A 83 2.19 -1.13 -9.65
N TRP A 84 1.52 -0.42 -8.74
CA TRP A 84 0.07 -0.24 -8.79
C TRP A 84 -0.38 0.49 -10.05
N THR A 85 0.32 1.56 -10.46
CA THR A 85 0.03 2.29 -11.71
C THR A 85 0.18 1.38 -12.92
N VAL A 86 1.26 0.59 -12.99
CA VAL A 86 1.48 -0.37 -14.08
C VAL A 86 0.34 -1.39 -14.13
N LEU A 87 -0.10 -1.93 -12.99
CA LEU A 87 -1.24 -2.85 -12.94
C LEU A 87 -2.52 -2.18 -13.45
N MET A 88 -2.89 -1.03 -12.91
CA MET A 88 -4.14 -0.33 -13.27
C MET A 88 -4.16 0.06 -14.76
N THR A 89 -3.05 0.59 -15.28
CA THR A 89 -2.92 0.91 -16.70
C THR A 89 -2.97 -0.36 -17.56
N GLY A 90 -2.31 -1.44 -17.14
CA GLY A 90 -2.35 -2.72 -17.85
C GLY A 90 -3.76 -3.31 -17.94
N LEU A 91 -4.53 -3.26 -16.84
CA LEU A 91 -5.92 -3.71 -16.82
C LEU A 91 -6.81 -2.82 -17.70
N ALA A 92 -6.65 -1.50 -17.63
CA ALA A 92 -7.39 -0.56 -18.47
C ALA A 92 -7.14 -0.83 -19.97
N ILE A 93 -5.87 -0.95 -20.38
CA ILE A 93 -5.49 -1.28 -21.76
C ILE A 93 -6.07 -2.64 -22.17
N SER A 94 -5.98 -3.65 -21.30
CA SER A 94 -6.51 -4.99 -21.56
C SER A 94 -8.03 -4.97 -21.76
N GLN A 95 -8.76 -4.13 -21.02
CA GLN A 95 -10.20 -3.99 -21.19
C GLN A 95 -10.56 -3.51 -22.60
N PHE A 96 -9.79 -2.57 -23.16
CA PHE A 96 -9.97 -2.09 -24.53
C PHE A 96 -9.56 -3.11 -25.60
N ILE A 97 -8.54 -3.94 -25.35
CA ILE A 97 -8.06 -4.93 -26.33
C ILE A 97 -8.98 -6.14 -26.41
N PHE A 98 -9.53 -6.58 -25.27
CA PHE A 98 -10.32 -7.81 -25.18
C PHE A 98 -11.83 -7.57 -25.15
N ASP A 99 -12.29 -6.34 -25.42
CA ASP A 99 -13.70 -5.93 -25.38
C ASP A 99 -14.45 -6.42 -24.12
N LYS A 100 -13.76 -6.38 -22.97
CA LYS A 100 -14.35 -6.88 -21.72
C LYS A 100 -15.42 -5.91 -21.24
N THR A 101 -16.64 -6.44 -21.11
CA THR A 101 -17.80 -5.72 -20.55
C THR A 101 -17.73 -5.56 -19.04
N SER A 102 -17.05 -6.48 -18.35
CA SER A 102 -16.74 -6.35 -16.92
C SER A 102 -15.62 -5.34 -16.74
N GLY A 103 -15.98 -4.09 -16.43
CA GLY A 103 -15.04 -3.03 -16.09
C GLY A 103 -14.32 -3.27 -14.77
N LEU A 104 -13.35 -2.42 -14.46
CA LEU A 104 -12.73 -2.38 -13.14
C LEU A 104 -13.79 -2.07 -12.07
N THR A 105 -13.85 -2.90 -11.03
CA THR A 105 -14.76 -2.65 -9.89
C THR A 105 -14.37 -1.38 -9.14
N SER A 106 -15.37 -0.71 -8.57
CA SER A 106 -15.18 0.50 -7.75
C SER A 106 -14.17 0.29 -6.63
N ASP A 107 -14.10 -0.92 -6.08
CA ASP A 107 -13.30 -1.23 -4.90
C ASP A 107 -11.80 -1.32 -5.26
N VAL A 108 -11.47 -1.82 -6.46
CA VAL A 108 -10.09 -1.83 -6.97
C VAL A 108 -9.61 -0.41 -7.21
N VAL A 109 -10.48 0.44 -7.75
CA VAL A 109 -10.20 1.87 -7.94
C VAL A 109 -10.01 2.56 -6.58
N ALA A 110 -10.85 2.27 -5.60
CA ALA A 110 -10.75 2.81 -4.24
C ALA A 110 -9.44 2.39 -3.56
N ALA A 111 -9.02 1.13 -3.71
CA ALA A 111 -7.73 0.65 -3.20
C ALA A 111 -6.54 1.38 -3.84
N TYR A 112 -6.60 1.64 -5.15
CA TYR A 112 -5.57 2.43 -5.83
C TYR A 112 -5.53 3.88 -5.34
N ILE A 113 -6.69 4.51 -5.14
CA ILE A 113 -6.77 5.86 -4.54
C ILE A 113 -6.17 5.87 -3.13
N ALA A 114 -6.41 4.84 -2.33
CA ALA A 114 -5.82 4.71 -1.00
C ALA A 114 -4.29 4.63 -1.06
N VAL A 115 -3.74 3.84 -1.99
CA VAL A 115 -2.28 3.74 -2.23
C VAL A 115 -1.67 5.10 -2.59
N LEU A 116 -2.31 5.85 -3.50
CA LEU A 116 -1.88 7.21 -3.86
C LEU A 116 -1.95 8.16 -2.67
N SER A 117 -3.02 8.08 -1.89
CA SER A 117 -3.25 8.91 -0.71
C SER A 117 -2.19 8.67 0.35
N VAL A 118 -1.86 7.40 0.64
CA VAL A 118 -0.78 7.02 1.55
C VAL A 118 0.55 7.61 1.08
N LEU A 119 0.89 7.49 -0.22
CA LEU A 119 2.12 8.08 -0.75
C LEU A 119 2.15 9.61 -0.56
N ALA A 120 1.04 10.29 -0.87
CA ALA A 120 0.93 11.74 -0.75
C ALA A 120 1.14 12.20 0.71
N VAL A 121 0.49 11.53 1.66
CA VAL A 121 0.63 11.80 3.10
C VAL A 121 2.05 11.53 3.57
N THR A 122 2.63 10.37 3.24
CA THR A 122 4.01 10.00 3.61
C THR A 122 5.03 11.01 3.05
N ARG A 123 4.88 11.44 1.80
CA ARG A 123 5.76 12.45 1.17
C ARG A 123 5.67 13.79 1.89
N ARG A 124 4.46 14.26 2.18
CA ARG A 124 4.24 15.54 2.87
C ARG A 124 4.77 15.50 4.30
N SER A 125 4.52 14.42 5.03
CA SER A 125 5.06 14.19 6.37
C SER A 125 6.59 14.22 6.37
N ARG A 126 7.25 13.54 5.41
CA ARG A 126 8.71 13.58 5.25
C ARG A 126 9.24 15.00 5.00
N ALA A 127 8.57 15.76 4.13
CA ALA A 127 8.96 17.13 3.85
C ALA A 127 8.90 18.02 5.10
N LEU A 128 7.87 17.86 5.93
CA LEU A 128 7.74 18.57 7.21
C LEU A 128 8.82 18.17 8.22
N TYR A 129 9.06 16.87 8.39
CA TYR A 129 10.11 16.36 9.27
C TYR A 129 11.50 16.89 8.89
N ASN A 130 11.83 16.91 7.59
CA ASN A 130 13.09 17.45 7.10
C ASN A 130 13.23 18.97 7.33
N ARG A 131 12.14 19.73 7.25
CA ARG A 131 12.15 21.17 7.59
C ARG A 131 12.44 21.36 9.08
N ARG A 132 11.77 20.59 9.96
CA ARG A 132 11.97 20.65 11.41
C ARG A 132 13.44 20.41 11.81
N ARG A 133 14.10 19.41 11.21
CA ARG A 133 15.51 19.10 11.49
C ARG A 133 16.54 20.09 10.95
N ARG A 134 16.16 21.00 10.04
CA ARG A 134 17.05 22.04 9.49
C ARG A 134 16.95 23.36 10.25
N SER A 135 15.90 23.54 11.05
CA SER A 135 15.62 24.78 11.78
C SER A 135 15.98 24.73 13.27
N GLY A 136 16.47 23.60 13.77
CA GLY A 136 16.99 23.41 15.13
C GLY A 136 18.34 22.75 15.08
#